data_AF-A0A0Q7TRG4-F1
#
_entry.id   AF-A0A0Q7TRG4-F1
#
_cell.length_a   1.000
_cell.length_b   1.000
_cell.length_c   1.000
_cell.angle_alpha   90.00
_cell.angle_beta   90.00
_cell.angle_gamma   90.00
#
_symmetry.space_group_name_H-M   'P 1'
#
loop_
_entity.id
_entity.type
_entity.pdbx_description
1 polymer ?
#
loop_
_entity_poly.entity_id
_entity_poly.type
_entity_poly.pdbx_seq_one_letter_code
_entity_poly.pdbx_strand_id
1 'polypeptide(L)'
;MTTLCARPGRFVEVLTLVSLSIAALAASARIGLVPQNPENGVAVVFAPWTSSQASIERATADGSRFVRFGGFGSIAVVMPAGPGYIERMLGSGAWFVVDPKMLAACSAAISILGTN
;
A
#
# COMPACT_ATOMS: atom_id res chain seq x y z
N MET A 1 -21.19 -26.43 23.86
CA MET A 1 -20.17 -27.17 23.09
C MET A 1 -20.85 -27.79 21.87
N THR A 2 -21.01 -27.02 20.80
CA THR A 2 -21.60 -27.49 19.54
C THR A 2 -20.48 -27.87 18.59
N THR A 3 -20.33 -29.18 18.43
CA THR A 3 -19.38 -29.86 17.55
C THR A 3 -19.53 -29.35 16.11
N LEU A 4 -18.55 -28.59 15.64
CA LEU A 4 -18.33 -28.28 14.22
C LEU A 4 -17.92 -29.55 13.50
N CYS A 5 -18.89 -30.42 13.21
CA CYS A 5 -18.71 -31.48 12.23
C CYS A 5 -18.51 -30.78 10.87
N ALA A 6 -17.27 -30.72 10.41
CA ALA A 6 -16.86 -30.08 9.17
C ALA A 6 -17.49 -30.81 7.98
N ARG A 7 -18.69 -30.37 7.60
CA ARG A 7 -19.36 -30.78 6.36
C ARG A 7 -18.52 -30.24 5.20
N PRO A 8 -18.13 -31.06 4.20
CA PRO A 8 -17.20 -30.64 3.14
C PRO A 8 -17.66 -29.39 2.36
N GLY A 9 -18.96 -29.11 2.33
CA GLY A 9 -19.51 -27.87 1.76
C GLY A 9 -19.16 -26.59 2.51
N ARG A 10 -19.01 -26.62 3.84
CA ARG A 10 -18.65 -25.42 4.63
C ARG A 10 -17.24 -24.93 4.34
N PHE A 11 -16.32 -25.82 3.98
CA PHE A 11 -14.94 -25.42 3.67
C PHE A 11 -14.87 -24.69 2.33
N VAL A 12 -15.61 -25.15 1.32
CA VAL A 12 -15.76 -24.49 0.02
C VAL A 12 -16.43 -23.13 0.18
N GLU A 13 -17.45 -23.05 1.03
CA GLU A 13 -18.18 -21.81 1.32
C GLU A 13 -17.30 -20.78 2.02
N VAL A 14 -16.53 -21.20 3.03
CA VAL A 14 -15.54 -20.33 3.70
C VAL A 14 -14.47 -19.88 2.73
N LEU A 15 -13.94 -20.78 1.90
CA LEU A 15 -12.89 -20.45 0.92
C LEU A 15 -13.39 -19.48 -0.15
N THR A 16 -14.66 -19.61 -0.57
CA THR A 16 -15.31 -18.70 -1.52
C THR A 16 -15.57 -17.33 -0.90
N LEU A 17 -16.04 -17.27 0.36
CA LEU A 17 -16.23 -16.00 1.06
C LEU A 17 -14.89 -15.29 1.27
N VAL A 18 -13.86 -16.00 1.73
CA VAL A 18 -12.52 -15.45 1.91
C VAL A 18 -11.94 -14.95 0.58
N SER A 19 -12.06 -15.72 -0.51
CA SER A 19 -11.56 -15.30 -1.81
C SER A 19 -12.30 -14.07 -2.35
N LEU A 20 -13.63 -14.02 -2.20
CA LEU A 20 -14.44 -12.88 -2.63
C LEU A 20 -14.11 -11.62 -1.81
N SER A 21 -13.92 -11.75 -0.49
CA SER A 21 -13.50 -10.66 0.37
C SER A 21 -12.10 -10.15 0.01
N ILE A 22 -11.13 -11.05 -0.22
CA ILE A 22 -9.78 -10.67 -0.65
C ILE A 22 -9.83 -10.01 -2.03
N ALA A 23 -10.62 -10.53 -2.96
CA ALA A 23 -10.76 -9.96 -4.31
C ALA A 23 -11.42 -8.58 -4.27
N ALA A 24 -12.48 -8.41 -3.48
CA ALA A 24 -13.14 -7.11 -3.30
C ALA A 24 -12.21 -6.10 -2.63
N LEU A 25 -11.43 -6.54 -1.62
CA LEU A 25 -10.44 -5.71 -0.96
C LEU A 25 -9.33 -5.32 -1.94
N ALA A 26 -8.82 -6.28 -2.72
CA ALA A 26 -7.81 -6.04 -3.74
C ALA A 26 -8.31 -5.14 -4.86
N ALA A 27 -9.57 -5.26 -5.28
CA ALA A 27 -10.17 -4.40 -6.29
C ALA A 27 -10.35 -2.96 -5.77
N SER A 28 -10.89 -2.81 -4.56
CA SER A 28 -11.00 -1.51 -3.88
C SER A 28 -9.63 -0.87 -3.69
N ALA A 29 -8.66 -1.68 -3.27
CA ALA A 29 -7.27 -1.28 -3.14
C ALA A 29 -6.69 -0.86 -4.50
N ARG A 30 -6.88 -1.60 -5.57
CA ARG A 30 -6.38 -1.22 -6.89
C ARG A 30 -7.00 0.08 -7.38
N ILE A 31 -8.31 0.28 -7.19
CA ILE A 31 -9.01 1.49 -7.62
C ILE A 31 -8.57 2.72 -6.80
N GLY A 32 -8.25 2.54 -5.51
CA GLY A 32 -7.80 3.63 -4.64
C GLY A 32 -6.28 3.87 -4.63
N LEU A 33 -5.47 2.82 -4.76
CA LEU A 33 -4.00 2.90 -4.65
C LEU A 33 -3.33 3.29 -5.97
N VAL A 34 -3.99 3.12 -7.12
CA VAL A 34 -3.50 3.72 -8.36
C VAL A 34 -3.60 5.24 -8.22
N PRO A 35 -2.47 5.97 -8.27
CA PRO A 35 -2.49 7.43 -8.13
C PRO A 35 -3.32 8.02 -9.27
N GLN A 36 -4.53 8.51 -8.97
CA GLN A 36 -5.42 9.10 -9.99
C GLN A 36 -4.84 10.38 -10.59
N ASN A 37 -3.91 11.04 -9.87
CA ASN A 37 -3.14 12.18 -10.34
C ASN A 37 -1.72 12.07 -9.78
N PRO A 38 -0.77 11.44 -10.50
CA PRO A 38 0.62 11.31 -10.04
C PRO A 38 1.27 12.68 -9.80
N GLU A 39 0.79 13.76 -10.41
CA GLU A 39 1.26 15.13 -10.12
C GLU A 39 0.97 15.61 -8.69
N ASN A 40 0.00 15.01 -7.98
CA ASN A 40 -0.31 15.36 -6.58
C ASN A 40 0.62 14.68 -5.56
N GLY A 41 1.62 13.95 -6.03
CA GLY A 41 2.59 13.24 -5.20
C GLY A 41 2.21 11.79 -4.96
N VAL A 42 3.23 10.93 -4.92
CA VAL A 42 3.11 9.50 -4.73
C VAL A 42 3.87 9.09 -3.47
N ALA A 43 3.33 8.13 -2.73
CA ALA A 43 4.02 7.51 -1.61
C ALA A 43 4.72 6.24 -2.09
N VAL A 44 6.05 6.25 -2.02
CA VAL A 44 6.92 5.11 -2.34
C VAL A 44 7.23 4.37 -1.04
N VAL A 45 6.82 3.12 -0.98
CA VAL A 45 7.00 2.23 0.18
C VAL A 45 8.18 1.31 -0.10
N PHE A 46 9.25 1.48 0.67
CA PHE A 46 10.39 0.55 0.67
C PHE A 46 10.27 -0.47 1.79
N ALA A 47 11.09 -1.51 1.71
CA ALA A 47 11.18 -2.50 2.76
C ALA A 47 11.54 -1.86 4.12
N PRO A 48 11.02 -2.37 5.25
CA PRO A 48 11.15 -1.71 6.55
C PRO A 48 12.58 -1.67 7.12
N TRP A 49 13.47 -2.53 6.64
CA TRP A 49 14.91 -2.49 6.95
C TRP A 49 15.69 -1.46 6.12
N THR A 50 15.02 -0.74 5.22
CA THR A 50 15.62 0.37 4.47
C THR A 50 15.70 1.60 5.36
N SER A 51 16.90 2.18 5.50
CA SER A 51 17.08 3.42 6.25
C SER A 51 16.34 4.58 5.59
N SER A 52 15.92 5.55 6.41
CA SER A 52 15.22 6.76 5.97
C SER A 52 16.02 7.58 4.94
N GLN A 53 17.34 7.58 5.08
CA GLN A 53 18.22 8.28 4.14
C GLN A 53 18.27 7.56 2.78
N ALA A 54 18.38 6.23 2.78
CA ALA A 54 18.40 5.43 1.56
C ALA A 54 17.05 5.43 0.83
N SER A 55 15.93 5.54 1.56
CA SER A 55 14.59 5.67 0.95
C SER A 55 14.41 7.02 0.27
N ILE A 56 14.86 8.14 0.88
CA ILE A 56 14.87 9.44 0.20
C ILE A 56 15.75 9.39 -1.03
N GLU A 57 17.00 8.97 -0.87
CA GLU A 57 18.01 9.03 -1.92
C GLU A 57 17.55 8.27 -3.18
N ARG A 58 16.97 7.07 -2.99
CA ARG A 58 16.36 6.31 -4.09
C ARG A 58 15.10 6.95 -4.65
N ALA A 59 14.23 7.49 -3.80
CA ALA A 59 12.98 8.09 -4.25
C ALA A 59 13.19 9.40 -5.01
N THR A 60 14.29 10.13 -4.75
CA THR A 60 14.63 11.40 -5.42
C THR A 60 15.69 11.28 -6.51
N ALA A 61 16.27 10.09 -6.72
CA ALA A 61 17.35 9.86 -7.68
C ALA A 61 17.03 10.39 -9.10
N ASP A 62 15.76 10.35 -9.49
CA ASP A 62 15.30 10.78 -10.82
C ASP A 62 14.94 12.29 -10.88
N GLY A 63 15.45 13.10 -9.96
CA GLY A 63 15.10 14.53 -9.86
C GLY A 63 13.68 14.78 -9.31
N SER A 64 13.09 13.77 -8.68
CA SER A 64 11.80 13.84 -8.01
C SER A 64 11.93 14.66 -6.73
N ARG A 65 10.91 15.44 -6.39
CA ARG A 65 10.97 16.31 -5.20
C ARG A 65 10.45 15.56 -3.98
N PHE A 66 11.28 15.40 -2.96
CA PHE A 66 10.84 14.90 -1.67
C PHE A 66 9.88 15.89 -1.00
N VAL A 67 8.74 15.39 -0.51
CA VAL A 67 7.72 16.20 0.17
C VAL A 67 7.74 15.93 1.66
N ARG A 68 7.67 14.66 2.07
CA ARG A 68 7.65 14.23 3.47
C ARG A 68 7.89 12.73 3.62
N PHE A 69 8.19 12.29 4.84
CA PHE A 69 8.06 10.88 5.21
C PHE A 69 6.59 10.51 5.42
N GLY A 70 6.28 9.24 5.16
CA GLY A 70 5.01 8.63 5.55
C GLY A 70 4.97 8.29 7.04
N GLY A 71 4.04 7.41 7.44
CA GLY A 71 3.92 6.96 8.84
C GLY A 71 5.18 6.24 9.38
N PHE A 72 6.09 5.83 8.50
CA PHE A 72 7.38 5.23 8.82
C PHE A 72 8.48 5.83 7.94
N GLY A 73 9.72 5.86 8.43
CA GLY A 73 10.89 6.39 7.68
C GLY A 73 11.24 5.61 6.40
N SER A 74 10.75 4.37 6.27
CA SER A 74 10.86 3.56 5.05
C SER A 74 9.84 3.95 3.97
N ILE A 75 8.91 4.87 4.25
CA ILE A 75 7.91 5.37 3.32
C ILE A 75 8.27 6.82 2.98
N ALA A 76 8.61 7.07 1.71
CA ALA A 76 8.93 8.41 1.22
C ALA A 76 7.79 8.92 0.32
N VAL A 77 7.27 10.10 0.61
CA VAL A 77 6.29 10.78 -0.25
C VAL A 77 7.01 11.80 -1.12
N VAL A 78 6.87 11.65 -2.43
CA VAL A 78 7.63 12.40 -3.43
C VAL A 78 6.72 12.88 -4.55
N MET A 79 7.04 14.02 -5.14
CA MET A 79 6.43 14.47 -6.40
C MET A 79 7.25 13.88 -7.56
N PRO A 80 6.64 13.02 -8.40
CA PRO A 80 7.33 12.46 -9.55
C PRO A 80 7.65 13.54 -10.58
N ALA A 81 8.83 13.46 -11.19
CA ALA A 81 9.30 14.43 -12.18
C ALA A 81 8.71 14.20 -13.59
N GLY A 82 8.15 13.02 -13.86
CA GLY A 82 7.63 12.68 -15.18
C GLY A 82 6.96 11.31 -15.25
N PRO A 83 6.42 10.95 -16.43
CA PRO A 83 5.75 9.68 -16.66
C PRO A 83 6.70 8.48 -16.49
N GLY A 84 6.15 7.33 -16.07
CA GLY A 84 6.90 6.09 -15.83
C GLY A 84 7.66 6.03 -14.50
N TYR A 85 7.42 6.99 -13.59
CA TYR A 85 8.03 6.99 -12.25
C TYR A 85 7.65 5.76 -11.43
N ILE A 86 6.40 5.29 -11.56
CA ILE A 86 5.89 4.13 -10.80
C ILE A 86 6.66 2.86 -11.19
N GLU A 87 6.74 2.56 -12.49
CA GLU A 87 7.45 1.38 -13.00
C GLU A 87 8.94 1.40 -12.61
N ARG A 88 9.58 2.57 -12.67
CA ARG A 88 10.98 2.73 -12.24
C ARG A 88 11.17 2.46 -10.75
N MET A 89 10.30 3.00 -9.90
CA MET A 89 10.41 2.78 -8.45
C MET A 89 10.16 1.32 -8.07
N LEU A 90 9.21 0.66 -8.73
CA LEU A 90 9.01 -0.79 -8.55
C LEU A 90 10.24 -1.58 -8.99
N GLY A 91 10.91 -1.17 -10.08
CA GLY A 91 12.18 -1.75 -10.54
C GLY A 91 13.37 -1.44 -9.62
N SER A 92 13.36 -0.34 -8.88
CA SER A 92 14.44 0.09 -7.98
C SER A 92 14.33 -0.48 -6.56
N GLY A 93 13.36 -1.36 -6.31
CA GLY A 93 13.16 -2.06 -5.04
C GLY A 93 12.10 -1.42 -4.14
N ALA A 94 11.27 -0.50 -4.64
CA ALA A 94 10.03 -0.15 -3.97
C ALA A 94 9.08 -1.34 -4.02
N TRP A 95 8.45 -1.66 -2.89
CA TRP A 95 7.42 -2.69 -2.85
C TRP A 95 6.10 -2.19 -3.43
N PHE A 96 5.76 -0.94 -3.10
CA PHE A 96 4.50 -0.32 -3.52
C PHE A 96 4.70 1.15 -3.80
N VAL A 97 3.99 1.66 -4.81
CA VAL A 97 3.84 3.09 -5.08
C VAL A 97 2.34 3.38 -5.04
N VAL A 98 1.92 4.21 -4.09
CA VAL A 98 0.51 4.34 -3.71
C VAL A 98 0.14 5.81 -3.46
N ASP A 99 -1.16 6.13 -3.50
CA ASP A 99 -1.62 7.48 -3.18
C ASP A 99 -1.43 7.80 -1.67
N PRO A 100 -0.79 8.93 -1.31
CA PRO A 100 -0.53 9.28 0.08
C PRO A 100 -1.80 9.54 0.90
N LYS A 101 -2.93 9.91 0.30
CA LYS A 101 -4.21 10.08 1.01
C LYS A 101 -4.81 8.73 1.39
N MET A 102 -4.66 7.71 0.55
CA MET A 102 -5.11 6.35 0.87
C MET A 102 -4.32 5.72 2.02
N LEU A 103 -2.99 5.92 2.05
CA LEU A 103 -2.18 5.51 3.20
C LEU A 103 -2.65 6.18 4.51
N ALA A 104 -2.98 7.47 4.45
CA ALA A 104 -3.55 8.17 5.60
C ALA A 104 -4.91 7.58 6.02
N ALA A 105 -5.81 7.29 5.06
CA ALA A 105 -7.10 6.68 5.34
C ALA A 105 -6.99 5.27 5.96
N CYS A 106 -6.07 4.43 5.47
CA CYS A 106 -5.84 3.09 6.02
C CYS A 106 -5.25 3.15 7.44
N SER A 107 -4.32 4.08 7.70
CA SER A 107 -3.79 4.28 9.05
C SER A 107 -4.87 4.73 10.03
N ALA A 108 -5.81 5.59 9.60
CA ALA A 108 -6.94 6.01 10.42
C ALA A 108 -7.88 4.83 10.71
N ALA A 109 -8.20 4.00 9.73
CA ALA A 109 -9.06 2.83 9.92
C ALA A 109 -8.46 1.80 10.89
N ILE A 110 -7.15 1.54 10.82
CA ILE A 110 -6.45 0.64 11.74
C ILE A 110 -6.43 1.20 13.16
N SER A 111 -6.21 2.51 13.33
CA SER A 111 -6.27 3.15 14.64
C SER A 111 -7.67 3.08 15.28
N ILE A 112 -8.73 3.13 14.48
CA ILE A 112 -10.12 2.99 14.95
C ILE A 112 -10.43 1.55 15.37
N LEU A 113 -9.77 0.55 14.77
CA LEU A 113 -9.96 -0.86 15.12
C LEU A 113 -9.13 -1.31 16.33
N GLY A 114 -8.15 -0.51 16.78
CA GLY A 114 -7.25 -0.84 17.89
C GLY A 114 -7.66 -0.32 19.27
N THR A 115 -8.82 0.36 19.41
CA THR A 115 -9.30 0.92 20.69
C THR A 115 -10.46 0.15 21.32
N ASN A 116 -10.55 -1.17 21.11
CA ASN A 116 -11.54 -2.03 21.80
C ASN A 116 -10.85 -3.20 22.50
#